data_AF-A0A954N0K0-F1
#
_entry.id   AF-A0A954N0K0-F1
#
_cell.length_a   1.000
_cell.length_b   1.000
_cell.length_c   1.000
_cell.angle_alpha   90.00
_cell.angle_beta   90.00
_cell.angle_gamma   90.00
#
_symmetry.space_group_name_H-M   'P 1'
#
loop_
_entity.id
_entity.type
_entity.pdbx_description
1 polymer ?
#
loop_
_entity_poly.entity_id
_entity_poly.type
_entity_poly.pdbx_seq_one_letter_code
_entity_poly.pdbx_strand_id
1 'polypeptide(L)'
;MVVIPAGDFWMGSPDSEADREDDERRHRVAVSAFAVGQTEVTFAEYDQFCAATGRDKPNDAGWGRGTRPVINVSWNDAVAYAEWLSRETAQPYRLPTEAEWEYACRGGVAGERYCGGNDVGRLAWYVENSGDQTHPVGQKAANGFNLYDMSGNVSEWICSLYEGEYRGAEVKCIEKGTYGLLAMRGGSWGYRPAWVRSAL
;
A
#
# COMPACT_ATOMS: atom_id res chain seq x y z
N MET A 1 12.95 -2.53 4.38
CA MET A 1 12.93 -1.47 3.36
C MET A 1 13.60 -1.96 2.09
N VAL A 2 13.08 -1.62 0.92
CA VAL A 2 13.68 -1.86 -0.41
C VAL A 2 13.87 -0.52 -1.11
N VAL A 3 15.01 -0.33 -1.78
CA VAL A 3 15.29 0.87 -2.57
C VAL A 3 14.66 0.71 -3.96
N ILE A 4 13.83 1.67 -4.32
CA ILE A 4 13.12 1.76 -5.59
C ILE A 4 13.82 2.81 -6.46
N PRO A 5 14.24 2.47 -7.70
CA PRO A 5 14.93 3.41 -8.57
C PRO A 5 13.98 4.53 -9.02
N ALA A 6 14.56 5.67 -9.41
CA ALA A 6 13.79 6.72 -10.07
C ALA A 6 13.32 6.24 -11.45
N GLY A 7 12.18 6.77 -11.92
CA GLY A 7 11.72 6.49 -13.28
C GLY A 7 10.37 7.09 -13.63
N ASP A 8 10.01 6.94 -14.90
CA ASP A 8 8.74 7.34 -15.46
C ASP A 8 7.85 6.12 -15.72
N PHE A 9 6.57 6.21 -15.36
CA PHE A 9 5.61 5.14 -15.60
C PHE A 9 4.26 5.67 -16.05
N TRP A 10 3.40 4.73 -16.47
CA TRP A 10 1.99 4.99 -16.72
C TRP A 10 1.23 4.67 -15.44
N MET A 11 0.72 5.70 -14.78
CA MET A 11 -0.20 5.56 -13.64
C MET A 11 -1.63 5.42 -14.16
N GLY A 12 -2.48 4.66 -13.45
CA GLY A 12 -3.85 4.33 -13.87
C GLY A 12 -3.95 3.15 -14.84
N SER A 13 -5.17 2.83 -15.28
CA SER A 13 -5.46 1.68 -16.15
C SER A 13 -5.84 2.08 -17.59
N PRO A 14 -5.50 1.27 -18.61
CA PRO A 14 -5.92 1.54 -19.98
C PRO A 14 -7.44 1.38 -20.14
N ASP A 15 -8.02 2.05 -21.13
CA ASP A 15 -9.47 2.06 -21.28
C ASP A 15 -10.12 0.68 -21.52
N SER A 16 -9.31 -0.26 -22.02
CA SER A 16 -9.71 -1.63 -22.31
C SER A 16 -9.54 -2.59 -21.13
N GLU A 17 -9.01 -2.14 -19.99
CA GLU A 17 -8.84 -3.02 -18.83
C GLU A 17 -10.20 -3.40 -18.24
N ALA A 18 -10.47 -4.70 -18.13
CA ALA A 18 -11.70 -5.19 -17.53
C ALA A 18 -11.78 -4.74 -16.06
N ASP A 19 -12.98 -4.38 -15.61
CA ASP A 19 -13.27 -3.94 -14.24
C ASP A 19 -12.55 -2.65 -13.81
N ARG A 20 -12.10 -1.82 -14.77
CA ARG A 20 -11.63 -0.46 -14.47
C ARG A 20 -12.77 0.43 -13.97
N GLU A 21 -12.43 1.33 -13.07
CA GLU A 21 -13.27 2.43 -12.63
C GLU A 21 -12.93 3.71 -13.43
N ASP A 22 -13.82 4.70 -13.36
CA ASP A 22 -13.71 5.96 -14.12
C ASP A 22 -12.57 6.86 -13.64
N ASP A 23 -12.15 6.69 -12.39
CA ASP A 23 -11.12 7.47 -11.70
C ASP A 23 -9.69 6.97 -11.93
N GLU A 24 -9.51 5.84 -12.63
CA GLU A 24 -8.21 5.24 -12.92
C GLU A 24 -7.55 5.79 -14.19
N ARG A 25 -7.75 7.08 -14.48
CA ARG A 25 -7.34 7.67 -15.76
C ARG A 25 -5.82 7.51 -16.00
N ARG A 26 -5.48 6.89 -17.13
CA ARG A 26 -4.08 6.69 -17.51
C ARG A 26 -3.35 7.99 -17.83
N HIS A 27 -2.21 8.23 -17.17
CA HIS A 27 -1.34 9.39 -17.39
C HIS A 27 0.14 9.09 -17.05
N ARG A 28 1.06 9.96 -17.46
CA ARG A 28 2.49 9.81 -17.20
C ARG A 28 2.87 10.48 -15.88
N VAL A 29 3.61 9.76 -15.04
CA VAL A 29 4.16 10.28 -13.78
C VAL A 29 5.64 9.91 -13.69
N ALA A 30 6.44 10.87 -13.19
CA ALA A 30 7.84 10.67 -12.84
C ALA A 30 7.99 10.56 -11.33
N VAL A 31 8.73 9.56 -10.86
CA VAL A 31 8.98 9.32 -9.44
C VAL A 31 10.49 9.38 -9.19
N SER A 32 10.90 10.12 -8.15
CA SER A 32 12.31 10.13 -7.69
C SER A 32 12.65 8.80 -7.03
N ALA A 33 13.93 8.46 -6.89
CA ALA A 33 14.30 7.27 -6.13
C ALA A 33 13.89 7.41 -4.66
N PHE A 34 13.36 6.34 -4.08
CA PHE A 34 12.91 6.30 -2.68
C PHE A 34 13.10 4.90 -2.09
N ALA A 35 12.81 4.74 -0.80
CA ALA A 35 12.74 3.43 -0.18
C ALA A 35 11.34 3.20 0.41
N VAL A 36 10.83 1.99 0.29
CA VAL A 36 9.51 1.59 0.80
C VAL A 36 9.62 0.30 1.63
N GLY A 37 8.65 0.04 2.50
CA GLY A 37 8.54 -1.24 3.22
C GLY A 37 8.55 -2.39 2.22
N GLN A 38 9.23 -3.49 2.55
CA GLN A 38 9.21 -4.69 1.69
C GLN A 38 7.85 -5.41 1.73
N THR A 39 7.18 -5.22 2.86
CA THR A 39 5.88 -5.76 3.23
C THR A 39 5.11 -4.66 3.92
N GLU A 40 3.82 -4.90 4.18
CA GLU A 40 3.03 -4.13 5.13
C GLU A 40 3.70 -4.10 6.51
N VAL A 41 3.44 -3.04 7.29
CA VAL A 41 3.89 -2.95 8.69
C VAL A 41 3.18 -4.03 9.50
N THR A 42 3.94 -4.85 10.22
CA THR A 42 3.42 -5.97 10.98
C THR A 42 2.95 -5.56 12.37
N PHE A 43 2.12 -6.39 13.00
CA PHE A 43 1.78 -6.24 14.41
C PHE A 43 3.01 -6.27 15.32
N ALA A 44 4.03 -7.08 15.00
CA ALA A 44 5.26 -7.14 15.79
C ALA A 44 6.03 -5.82 15.79
N GLU A 45 6.09 -5.14 14.65
CA GLU A 45 6.73 -3.82 14.52
C GLU A 45 5.87 -2.73 15.16
N TYR A 46 4.56 -2.76 14.93
CA TYR A 46 3.64 -1.78 15.52
C TYR A 46 3.54 -1.89 17.04
N ASP A 47 3.68 -3.10 17.60
CA ASP A 47 3.70 -3.32 19.04
C ASP A 47 4.91 -2.65 19.72
N GLN A 48 6.04 -2.51 19.02
CA GLN A 48 7.20 -1.76 19.53
C GLN A 48 6.87 -0.27 19.64
N PHE A 49 6.18 0.28 18.64
CA PHE A 49 5.67 1.65 18.68
C PHE A 49 4.70 1.87 19.84
N CYS A 50 3.74 0.97 20.04
CA CYS A 50 2.81 1.04 21.18
C CYS A 50 3.57 1.03 22.52
N ALA A 51 4.53 0.10 22.69
CA ALA A 51 5.31 0.00 23.91
C ALA A 51 6.18 1.25 24.17
N ALA A 52 6.81 1.81 23.13
CA ALA A 52 7.66 2.98 23.26
C ALA A 52 6.88 4.28 23.55
N THR A 53 5.63 4.37 23.09
CA THR A 53 4.81 5.59 23.20
C THR A 53 3.72 5.53 24.26
N GLY A 54 3.50 4.36 24.88
CA GLY A 54 2.42 4.13 25.83
C GLY A 54 1.03 4.11 25.18
N ARG A 55 0.95 3.95 23.86
CA ARG A 55 -0.32 3.81 23.12
C ARG A 55 -0.90 2.41 23.29
N ASP A 56 -2.22 2.34 23.28
CA ASP A 56 -2.93 1.06 23.26
C ASP A 56 -2.64 0.29 21.97
N LYS A 57 -2.60 -1.04 22.09
CA LYS A 57 -2.44 -1.93 20.95
C LYS A 57 -3.75 -2.04 20.17
N PRO A 58 -3.74 -1.90 18.83
CA PRO A 58 -4.94 -2.09 18.03
C PRO A 58 -5.42 -3.55 18.10
N ASN A 59 -6.74 -3.74 18.00
CA ASN A 59 -7.37 -5.05 17.99
C ASN A 59 -6.93 -5.88 16.76
N ASP A 60 -6.68 -7.18 16.95
CA ASP A 60 -6.21 -8.10 15.89
C ASP A 60 -7.34 -8.96 15.29
N ALA A 61 -8.59 -8.60 15.54
CA ALA A 61 -9.80 -9.33 15.18
C ALA A 61 -9.85 -10.79 15.67
N GLY A 62 -8.97 -11.18 16.60
CA GLY A 62 -8.80 -12.58 17.02
C GLY A 62 -8.07 -13.46 16.00
N TRP A 63 -7.50 -12.89 14.93
CA TRP A 63 -6.74 -13.62 13.91
C TRP A 63 -5.27 -13.85 14.27
N GLY A 64 -4.82 -13.19 15.33
CA GLY A 64 -3.45 -13.25 15.84
C GLY A 64 -2.60 -12.06 15.39
N ARG A 65 -1.52 -11.86 16.14
CA ARG A 65 -0.53 -10.79 15.94
C ARG A 65 0.74 -11.34 15.26
N GLY A 66 1.90 -10.74 15.55
CA GLY A 66 3.19 -11.19 15.05
C GLY A 66 3.46 -10.65 13.65
N THR A 67 3.72 -11.53 12.70
CA THR A 67 4.09 -11.19 11.31
C THR A 67 2.89 -10.90 10.40
N ARG A 68 1.67 -10.89 10.93
CA ARG A 68 0.48 -10.39 10.21
C ARG A 68 0.53 -8.86 10.11
N PRO A 69 -0.03 -8.27 9.04
CA PRO A 69 -0.12 -6.82 8.93
C PRO A 69 -0.93 -6.24 10.09
N VAL A 70 -0.52 -5.09 10.60
CA VAL A 70 -1.32 -4.36 11.59
C VAL A 70 -2.62 -3.89 10.92
N ILE A 71 -3.75 -4.20 11.56
CA ILE A 71 -5.08 -3.76 11.13
C ILE A 71 -5.73 -2.89 12.21
N ASN A 72 -6.86 -2.28 11.88
CA ASN A 72 -7.63 -1.42 12.78
C ASN A 72 -6.83 -0.19 13.25
N VAL A 73 -6.01 0.38 12.36
CA VAL A 73 -5.27 1.62 12.57
C VAL A 73 -5.82 2.70 11.64
N SER A 74 -6.00 3.91 12.18
CA SER A 74 -6.38 5.06 11.36
C SER A 74 -5.19 5.59 10.56
N TRP A 75 -5.46 6.43 9.57
CA TRP A 75 -4.39 7.15 8.87
C TRP A 75 -3.50 7.97 9.82
N ASN A 76 -4.11 8.62 10.83
CA ASN A 76 -3.35 9.37 11.84
C ASN A 76 -2.43 8.47 12.67
N ASP A 77 -2.84 7.22 12.92
CA ASP A 77 -2.01 6.24 13.60
C ASP A 77 -0.84 5.77 12.74
N ALA A 78 -1.07 5.59 11.43
CA ALA A 78 -0.02 5.24 10.47
C ALA A 78 1.00 6.38 10.33
N VAL A 79 0.55 7.64 10.30
CA VAL A 79 1.45 8.81 10.33
C VAL A 79 2.21 8.90 11.64
N ALA A 80 1.55 8.72 12.79
CA ALA A 80 2.21 8.74 14.09
C ALA A 80 3.29 7.66 14.21
N TYR A 81 3.04 6.47 13.63
CA TYR A 81 4.04 5.40 13.53
C TYR A 81 5.24 5.83 12.67
N ALA A 82 5.01 6.38 11.48
CA ALA A 82 6.09 6.83 10.60
C ALA A 82 6.92 7.98 11.23
N GLU A 83 6.26 8.93 11.90
CA GLU A 83 6.94 10.01 12.63
C GLU A 83 7.76 9.47 13.81
N TRP A 84 7.25 8.47 14.54
CA TRP A 84 8.01 7.81 15.60
C TRP A 84 9.23 7.09 15.04
N LEU A 85 9.04 6.27 14.02
CA LEU A 85 10.13 5.54 13.38
C LEU A 85 11.21 6.50 12.86
N SER A 86 10.79 7.67 12.34
CA SER A 86 11.73 8.72 11.93
C SER A 86 12.59 9.24 13.06
N ARG A 87 12.01 9.45 14.25
CA ARG A 87 12.75 9.90 15.44
C ARG A 87 13.70 8.83 15.95
N GLU A 88 13.25 7.57 16.01
CA GLU A 88 14.06 6.47 16.53
C GLU A 88 15.28 6.16 15.65
N THR A 89 15.15 6.34 14.34
CA THR A 89 16.18 5.96 13.36
C THR A 89 16.96 7.13 12.78
N ALA A 90 16.53 8.37 13.05
CA ALA A 90 17.01 9.59 12.41
C ALA A 90 16.93 9.54 10.86
N GLN A 91 15.94 8.84 10.32
CA GLN A 91 15.65 8.75 8.87
C GLN A 91 14.26 9.34 8.56
N PRO A 92 14.02 9.89 7.36
CA PRO A 92 12.77 10.56 7.04
C PRO A 92 11.66 9.58 6.59
N TYR A 93 11.12 8.79 7.51
CA TYR A 93 9.99 7.89 7.21
C TYR A 93 8.69 8.66 7.04
N ARG A 94 7.86 8.22 6.08
CA ARG A 94 6.51 8.70 5.82
C ARG A 94 5.69 7.63 5.11
N LEU A 95 4.39 7.85 4.99
CA LEU A 95 3.57 7.09 4.05
C LEU A 95 3.96 7.46 2.60
N PRO A 96 3.86 6.52 1.65
CA PRO A 96 4.12 6.81 0.24
C PRO A 96 3.06 7.74 -0.34
N THR A 97 3.38 8.47 -1.40
CA THR A 97 2.34 9.09 -2.24
C THR A 97 1.59 8.01 -3.00
N GLU A 98 0.41 8.35 -3.54
CA GLU A 98 -0.34 7.40 -4.37
C GLU A 98 0.46 6.95 -5.61
N ALA A 99 1.18 7.88 -6.24
CA ALA A 99 2.06 7.60 -7.37
C ALA A 99 3.26 6.73 -6.99
N GLU A 100 3.90 6.97 -5.85
CA GLU A 100 4.99 6.11 -5.35
C GLU A 100 4.50 4.69 -5.09
N TRP A 101 3.30 4.56 -4.49
CA TRP A 101 2.70 3.26 -4.22
C TRP A 101 2.42 2.50 -5.52
N GLU A 102 1.78 3.13 -6.52
CA GLU A 102 1.47 2.45 -7.78
C GLU A 102 2.75 2.08 -8.55
N TYR A 103 3.73 2.99 -8.57
CA TYR A 103 5.02 2.72 -9.19
C TYR A 103 5.72 1.52 -8.55
N ALA A 104 5.70 1.46 -7.21
CA ALA A 104 6.24 0.35 -6.45
C ALA A 104 5.49 -0.96 -6.73
N CYS A 105 4.15 -0.94 -6.73
CA CYS A 105 3.30 -2.10 -7.04
C CYS A 105 3.60 -2.68 -8.42
N ARG A 106 3.77 -1.85 -9.44
CA ARG A 106 4.04 -2.29 -10.82
C ARG A 106 5.41 -2.96 -10.99
N GLY A 107 6.34 -2.80 -10.04
CA GLY A 107 7.56 -3.59 -10.00
C GLY A 107 8.47 -3.45 -11.22
N GLY A 108 8.40 -2.31 -11.93
CA GLY A 108 9.17 -2.06 -13.15
C GLY A 108 8.61 -2.70 -14.43
N VAL A 109 7.43 -3.35 -14.36
CA VAL A 109 6.76 -3.96 -15.51
C VAL A 109 5.47 -3.21 -15.82
N ALA A 110 5.20 -2.97 -17.10
CA ALA A 110 3.98 -2.31 -17.56
C ALA A 110 2.96 -3.33 -18.08
N GLY A 111 1.67 -3.05 -17.84
CA GLY A 111 0.56 -3.81 -18.43
C GLY A 111 0.17 -5.09 -17.69
N GLU A 112 0.73 -5.34 -16.51
CA GLU A 112 0.25 -6.38 -15.60
C GLU A 112 -0.99 -5.89 -14.85
N ARG A 113 -1.96 -6.79 -14.68
CA ARG A 113 -3.23 -6.52 -14.00
C ARG A 113 -3.06 -6.40 -12.49
N TYR A 114 -2.14 -7.17 -11.92
CA TYR A 114 -1.82 -7.23 -10.49
C TYR A 114 -0.35 -6.90 -10.27
N CYS A 115 0.00 -6.55 -9.03
CA CYS A 115 1.36 -6.17 -8.68
C CYS A 115 2.32 -7.37 -8.81
N GLY A 116 2.99 -7.52 -9.95
CA GLY A 116 3.90 -8.63 -10.25
C GLY A 116 3.35 -9.73 -11.16
N GLY A 117 2.22 -9.50 -11.85
CA GLY A 117 1.74 -10.40 -12.89
C GLY A 117 0.24 -10.37 -13.14
N ASN A 118 -0.25 -11.44 -13.77
CA ASN A 118 -1.66 -11.60 -14.13
C ASN A 118 -2.36 -12.74 -13.36
N ASP A 119 -1.64 -13.44 -12.48
CA ASP A 119 -2.16 -14.53 -11.65
C ASP A 119 -2.41 -14.04 -10.22
N VAL A 120 -3.65 -13.64 -9.94
CA VAL A 120 -4.07 -13.14 -8.63
C VAL A 120 -3.85 -14.16 -7.51
N GLY A 121 -3.98 -15.47 -7.79
CA GLY A 121 -3.83 -16.52 -6.79
C GLY A 121 -2.40 -16.62 -6.24
N ARG A 122 -1.42 -16.29 -7.09
CA ARG A 122 0.01 -16.25 -6.71
C ARG A 122 0.41 -14.98 -5.98
N LEU A 123 -0.26 -13.87 -6.25
CA LEU A 123 0.17 -12.54 -5.83
C LEU A 123 -0.60 -12.01 -4.61
N ALA A 124 -1.85 -12.46 -4.43
CA ALA A 124 -2.75 -11.84 -3.49
C ALA A 124 -3.39 -12.80 -2.49
N TRP A 125 -3.62 -12.28 -1.28
CA TRP A 125 -4.64 -12.76 -0.37
C TRP A 125 -5.93 -11.96 -0.60
N TYR A 126 -6.98 -12.61 -1.07
CA TYR A 126 -8.23 -11.97 -1.47
C TYR A 126 -9.41 -12.91 -1.15
N VAL A 127 -10.65 -12.47 -1.39
CA VAL A 127 -11.85 -13.13 -0.84
C VAL A 127 -11.95 -14.64 -1.12
N GLU A 128 -11.40 -15.13 -2.24
CA GLU A 128 -11.50 -16.55 -2.60
C GLU A 128 -10.45 -17.44 -1.91
N ASN A 129 -9.34 -16.87 -1.42
CA ASN A 129 -8.22 -17.65 -0.88
C ASN A 129 -7.75 -17.22 0.51
N SER A 130 -8.28 -16.13 1.06
CA SER A 130 -7.87 -15.59 2.36
C SER A 130 -8.46 -16.37 3.55
N GLY A 131 -9.59 -17.05 3.36
CA GLY A 131 -10.32 -17.67 4.47
C GLY A 131 -10.87 -16.65 5.46
N ASP A 132 -11.29 -15.48 4.96
CA ASP A 132 -11.92 -14.39 5.72
C ASP A 132 -11.03 -13.78 6.82
N GLN A 133 -9.72 -13.72 6.59
CA GLN A 133 -8.73 -13.12 7.48
C GLN A 133 -7.49 -12.65 6.73
N THR A 134 -6.68 -11.80 7.36
CA THR A 134 -5.33 -11.49 6.88
C THR A 134 -4.43 -12.73 6.89
N HIS A 135 -3.22 -12.63 6.36
CA HIS A 135 -2.17 -13.63 6.49
C HIS A 135 -0.85 -13.00 6.91
N PRO A 136 0.11 -13.78 7.46
CA PRO A 136 1.46 -13.31 7.63
C PRO A 136 2.01 -12.73 6.33
N VAL A 137 2.70 -11.59 6.44
CA VAL A 137 3.28 -10.90 5.27
C VAL A 137 4.32 -11.77 4.56
N GLY A 138 4.48 -11.55 3.26
CA GLY A 138 5.52 -12.18 2.44
C GLY A 138 5.26 -13.64 2.07
N GLN A 139 4.02 -14.11 2.19
CA GLN A 139 3.65 -15.50 1.87
C GLN A 139 3.25 -15.72 0.40
N LYS A 140 2.94 -14.64 -0.32
CA LYS A 140 2.66 -14.66 -1.77
C LYS A 140 3.92 -14.31 -2.56
N ALA A 141 3.85 -14.41 -3.89
CA ALA A 141 4.97 -14.04 -4.74
C ALA A 141 5.19 -12.52 -4.73
N ALA A 142 6.44 -12.10 -4.67
CA ALA A 142 6.81 -10.68 -4.81
C ALA A 142 6.74 -10.21 -6.27
N ASN A 143 6.63 -8.90 -6.43
CA ASN A 143 6.74 -8.24 -7.74
C ASN A 143 8.20 -8.03 -8.18
N GLY A 144 8.41 -7.37 -9.32
CA GLY A 144 9.74 -7.13 -9.89
C GLY A 144 10.68 -6.23 -9.06
N PHE A 145 10.17 -5.53 -8.04
CA PHE A 145 10.97 -4.81 -7.04
C PHE A 145 11.12 -5.58 -5.72
N ASN A 146 10.77 -6.87 -5.68
CA ASN A 146 10.84 -7.71 -4.48
C ASN A 146 9.98 -7.19 -3.31
N LEU A 147 8.83 -6.57 -3.65
CA LEU A 147 7.79 -6.16 -2.72
C LEU A 147 6.68 -7.21 -2.70
N TYR A 148 6.13 -7.48 -1.52
CA TYR A 148 5.12 -8.50 -1.28
C TYR A 148 3.78 -7.85 -0.92
N ASP A 149 2.70 -8.59 -1.14
CA ASP A 149 1.34 -8.25 -0.69
C ASP A 149 0.78 -6.92 -1.22
N MET A 150 1.43 -6.31 -2.22
CA MET A 150 0.96 -5.09 -2.89
C MET A 150 -0.42 -5.28 -3.58
N SER A 151 -0.86 -6.53 -3.77
CA SER A 151 -2.23 -6.86 -4.17
C SER A 151 -2.88 -7.70 -3.06
N GLY A 152 -3.92 -7.20 -2.39
CA GLY A 152 -4.66 -7.92 -1.35
C GLY A 152 -4.04 -7.82 0.04
N ASN A 153 -4.31 -8.81 0.89
CA ASN A 153 -4.02 -8.84 2.33
C ASN A 153 -4.67 -7.67 3.09
N VAL A 154 -4.10 -6.46 3.12
CA VAL A 154 -4.78 -5.26 3.62
C VAL A 154 -4.62 -4.06 2.70
N SER A 155 -5.58 -3.15 2.74
CA SER A 155 -5.45 -1.89 2.00
C SER A 155 -4.48 -0.97 2.73
N GLU A 156 -3.65 -0.28 1.96
CA GLU A 156 -2.54 0.49 2.50
C GLU A 156 -2.83 1.99 2.47
N TRP A 157 -2.66 2.66 3.61
CA TRP A 157 -2.78 4.12 3.71
C TRP A 157 -1.65 4.82 2.94
N ILE A 158 -2.02 5.78 2.10
CA ILE A 158 -1.06 6.66 1.41
C ILE A 158 -1.16 8.09 1.96
N CYS A 159 -0.16 8.94 1.69
CA CYS A 159 -0.13 10.31 2.21
C CYS A 159 -0.91 11.34 1.38
N SER A 160 -1.36 10.98 0.18
CA SER A 160 -2.09 11.83 -0.77
C SER A 160 -3.60 11.90 -0.47
N LEU A 161 -4.24 12.99 -0.90
CA LEU A 161 -5.70 13.01 -0.99
C LEU A 161 -6.14 12.13 -2.16
N TYR A 162 -7.29 11.49 -2.00
CA TYR A 162 -7.99 10.89 -3.12
C TYR A 162 -8.53 12.00 -4.03
N GLU A 163 -8.17 11.92 -5.32
CA GLU A 163 -8.67 12.81 -6.36
C GLU A 163 -8.84 12.03 -7.66
N GLY A 164 -10.08 11.69 -8.01
CA GLY A 164 -10.35 10.76 -9.11
C GLY A 164 -9.97 11.22 -10.52
N GLU A 165 -9.48 12.45 -10.71
CA GLU A 165 -8.97 12.90 -12.02
C GLU A 165 -7.44 13.01 -12.09
N TYR A 166 -6.73 12.65 -11.02
CA TYR A 166 -5.28 12.82 -10.89
C TYR A 166 -4.81 14.23 -11.30
N ARG A 167 -5.25 15.25 -10.57
CA ARG A 167 -4.90 16.66 -10.86
C ARG A 167 -3.67 17.13 -10.08
N GLY A 168 -2.82 16.19 -9.64
CA GLY A 168 -1.57 16.43 -8.95
C GLY A 168 -1.60 16.14 -7.45
N ALA A 169 -2.72 15.64 -6.89
CA ALA A 169 -2.77 15.15 -5.52
C ALA A 169 -1.94 13.87 -5.34
N GLU A 170 -1.92 13.02 -6.36
CA GLU A 170 -1.29 11.69 -6.36
C GLU A 170 0.23 11.71 -6.19
N VAL A 171 0.87 12.85 -6.47
CA VAL A 171 2.33 13.03 -6.37
C VAL A 171 2.78 13.78 -5.10
N LYS A 172 1.86 14.15 -4.21
CA LYS A 172 2.18 14.92 -3.00
C LYS A 172 1.51 14.38 -1.75
N CYS A 173 2.19 14.51 -0.62
CA CYS A 173 1.60 14.27 0.68
C CYS A 173 0.75 15.46 1.12
N ILE A 174 -0.30 15.20 1.89
CA ILE A 174 -1.10 16.26 2.48
C ILE A 174 -0.31 17.07 3.50
N GLU A 175 -0.58 18.37 3.52
CA GLU A 175 -0.06 19.24 4.57
C GLU A 175 -0.87 19.05 5.85
N LYS A 176 -0.19 19.21 7.00
CA LYS A 176 -0.82 19.13 8.32
C LYS A 176 -1.99 20.12 8.43
N GLY A 177 -3.16 19.64 8.80
CA GLY A 177 -4.39 20.46 8.91
C GLY A 177 -5.22 20.51 7.62
N THR A 178 -4.81 19.80 6.57
CA THR A 178 -5.65 19.55 5.38
C THR A 178 -6.70 18.48 5.69
N TYR A 179 -7.94 18.70 5.26
CA TYR A 179 -9.04 17.74 5.41
C TYR A 179 -9.51 17.26 4.03
N GLY A 180 -9.80 15.97 3.91
CA GLY A 180 -10.31 15.37 2.68
C GLY A 180 -10.37 13.85 2.78
N LEU A 181 -10.86 13.21 1.72
CA LEU A 181 -10.79 11.75 1.58
C LEU A 181 -9.33 11.38 1.30
N LEU A 182 -8.79 10.47 2.08
CA LEU A 182 -7.45 9.93 1.92
C LEU A 182 -7.54 8.69 1.05
N ALA A 183 -6.62 8.53 0.10
CA ALA A 183 -6.61 7.32 -0.71
C ALA A 183 -6.08 6.14 0.10
N MET A 184 -6.50 4.95 -0.30
CA MET A 184 -5.93 3.67 0.09
C MET A 184 -5.72 2.85 -1.18
N ARG A 185 -4.74 1.95 -1.18
CA ARG A 185 -4.39 1.20 -2.38
C ARG A 185 -4.27 -0.30 -2.09
N GLY A 186 -4.28 -1.11 -3.14
CA GLY A 186 -3.92 -2.53 -3.12
C GLY A 186 -5.06 -3.52 -2.83
N GLY A 187 -6.17 -3.06 -2.25
CA GLY A 187 -7.31 -3.91 -1.89
C GLY A 187 -7.06 -4.72 -0.62
N SER A 188 -7.83 -5.79 -0.35
CA SER A 188 -7.72 -6.52 0.92
C SER A 188 -8.11 -7.98 0.82
N TRP A 189 -7.88 -8.73 1.92
CA TRP A 189 -8.28 -10.12 2.10
C TRP A 189 -9.77 -10.39 1.79
N GLY A 190 -10.65 -9.39 1.94
CA GLY A 190 -12.09 -9.52 1.71
C GLY A 190 -12.54 -9.04 0.34
N TYR A 191 -11.62 -8.58 -0.51
CA TYR A 191 -11.95 -7.97 -1.80
C TYR A 191 -11.95 -9.00 -2.94
N ARG A 192 -12.77 -8.72 -3.96
CA ARG A 192 -12.80 -9.52 -5.20
C ARG A 192 -11.54 -9.27 -6.02
N PRO A 193 -11.19 -10.17 -6.97
CA PRO A 193 -10.07 -9.97 -7.88
C PRO A 193 -10.09 -8.65 -8.65
N ALA A 194 -11.27 -8.11 -8.93
CA ALA A 194 -11.43 -6.80 -9.57
C ALA A 194 -10.86 -5.65 -8.72
N TRP A 195 -10.79 -5.83 -7.40
CA TRP A 195 -10.49 -4.79 -6.41
C TRP A 195 -9.09 -4.88 -5.79
N VAL A 196 -8.21 -5.71 -6.34
CA VAL A 196 -6.80 -5.86 -5.91
C VAL A 196 -5.83 -5.61 -7.07
N ARG A 197 -6.31 -4.96 -8.15
CA ARG A 197 -5.53 -4.62 -9.35
C ARG A 197 -4.49 -3.55 -9.05
N SER A 198 -3.48 -3.44 -9.90
CA SER A 198 -2.39 -2.48 -9.72
C SER A 198 -2.83 -1.02 -9.74
N ALA A 199 -3.96 -0.70 -10.37
CA ALA A 199 -4.43 0.68 -10.53
C ALA A 199 -5.49 1.10 -9.48
N LEU A 200 -5.68 0.31 -8.41
CA LEU A 200 -6.68 0.54 -7.35
C LEU A 200 -6.10 0.95 -6.00
#